data_AF-A0A2J8WEP8-F1
#
_entry.id   AF-A0A2J8WEP8-F1
#
_cell.length_a   1.000
_cell.length_b   1.000
_cell.length_c   1.000
_cell.angle_alpha   90.00
_cell.angle_beta   90.00
_cell.angle_gamma   90.00
#
_symmetry.space_group_name_H-M   'P 1'
#
loop_
_entity.id
_entity.type
_entity.pdbx_description
1 polymer ?
#
loop_
_entity_poly.entity_id
_entity_poly.type
_entity_poly.pdbx_seq_one_letter_code
_entity_poly.pdbx_strand_id
1 'polypeptide(L)'
;MAAAAAAAAVARLWWRGILGASALTRGAGRPSVLLLPVRRESAGADTRPTVRPRNDVAHQQLSAFGEYVAEILPKYVQQVQVSCFNELEVCIHPDGVIPVLTFLRDHTNAQFKSLVDLTAVDVPTRQNRFEVSREI
;
A
#
# COMPACT_ATOMS: atom_id res chain seq x y z
N MET A 1 50.50 -29.38 10.18
CA MET A 1 51.16 -30.23 11.20
C MET A 1 51.80 -29.29 12.20
N ALA A 2 51.50 -29.45 13.51
CA ALA A 2 51.92 -28.65 14.69
C ALA A 2 51.33 -27.22 14.77
N ALA A 3 50.44 -26.83 15.72
CA ALA A 3 50.53 -26.82 17.20
C ALA A 3 51.66 -25.88 17.68
N ALA A 4 51.52 -24.93 18.62
CA ALA A 4 50.46 -24.44 19.50
C ALA A 4 51.01 -23.14 20.18
N ALA A 5 50.27 -22.59 21.16
CA ALA A 5 50.67 -21.61 22.21
C ALA A 5 50.19 -20.16 21.97
N ALA A 6 49.18 -19.67 22.70
CA ALA A 6 49.24 -19.12 24.08
C ALA A 6 49.21 -17.58 24.01
N ALA A 7 48.57 -16.77 24.85
CA ALA A 7 47.77 -16.95 26.06
C ALA A 7 46.90 -15.67 26.19
N ALA A 8 45.60 -15.82 26.45
CA ALA A 8 44.72 -14.68 26.72
C ALA A 8 44.77 -14.34 28.23
N ALA A 9 45.29 -13.16 28.54
CA ALA A 9 45.32 -12.59 29.88
C ALA A 9 43.94 -12.02 30.22
N VAL A 10 43.21 -12.65 31.14
CA VAL A 10 42.01 -12.07 31.74
C VAL A 10 42.31 -11.75 33.19
N ALA A 11 42.32 -10.44 33.47
CA ALA A 11 42.58 -9.85 34.77
C ALA A 11 41.51 -10.28 35.78
N ARG A 12 42.00 -10.66 36.97
CA ARG A 12 41.20 -10.89 38.17
C ARG A 12 41.00 -9.55 38.87
N LEU A 13 39.78 -9.24 39.33
CA LEU A 13 39.53 -8.73 40.68
C LEU A 13 38.01 -8.69 40.91
N TRP A 14 37.46 -9.64 41.67
CA TRP A 14 37.20 -9.53 43.12
C TRP A 14 36.00 -8.66 43.45
N TRP A 15 34.85 -9.31 43.61
CA TRP A 15 33.95 -8.97 44.71
C TRP A 15 33.67 -10.25 45.51
N ARG A 16 34.29 -10.33 46.68
CA ARG A 16 33.88 -11.24 47.75
C ARG A 16 33.01 -10.45 48.72
N GLY A 17 31.85 -11.00 48.99
CA GLY A 17 31.10 -10.79 50.23
C GLY A 17 29.71 -10.20 50.03
N ILE A 18 28.66 -10.63 50.72
CA ILE A 18 28.48 -11.62 51.79
C ILE A 18 27.00 -12.07 51.70
N LEU A 19 26.76 -13.28 52.17
CA LEU A 19 25.47 -13.97 52.34
C LEU A 19 24.44 -13.18 53.16
N GLY A 20 23.15 -13.32 52.84
CA GLY A 20 22.06 -12.78 53.67
C GLY A 20 20.67 -13.30 53.29
N ALA A 21 20.30 -14.43 53.87
CA ALA A 21 18.97 -14.87 54.31
C ALA A 21 17.69 -14.72 53.41
N SER A 22 17.15 -15.90 53.12
CA SER A 22 15.76 -16.34 52.97
C SER A 22 14.62 -15.41 53.46
N ALA A 23 13.58 -15.29 52.63
CA ALA A 23 12.18 -15.45 53.06
C ALA A 23 11.25 -15.61 51.83
N LEU A 24 10.52 -16.73 51.80
CA LEU A 24 9.33 -16.92 50.97
C LEU A 24 8.22 -15.99 51.46
N THR A 25 7.63 -15.17 50.60
CA THR A 25 6.23 -14.75 50.76
C THR A 25 5.53 -14.73 49.40
N ARG A 26 4.44 -15.51 49.33
CA ARG A 26 3.40 -15.46 48.30
C ARG A 26 2.79 -14.05 48.29
N GLY A 27 2.71 -13.43 47.11
CA GLY A 27 1.94 -12.21 46.88
C GLY A 27 1.49 -12.14 45.43
N ALA A 28 0.19 -12.33 45.21
CA ALA A 28 -0.47 -12.17 43.93
C ALA A 28 -0.43 -10.69 43.48
N GLY A 29 -0.08 -10.45 42.22
CA GLY A 29 -0.14 -9.12 41.62
C GLY A 29 0.19 -9.19 40.14
N ARG A 30 -0.83 -9.14 39.29
CA ARG A 30 -0.72 -9.02 37.84
C ARG A 30 -0.06 -7.67 37.51
N PRO A 31 1.09 -7.58 36.84
CA PRO A 31 1.40 -6.35 36.13
C PRO A 31 0.60 -6.36 34.84
N SER A 32 -0.58 -5.73 34.87
CA SER A 32 -1.27 -5.31 33.65
C SER A 32 -0.40 -4.23 33.03
N VAL A 33 0.58 -4.64 32.21
CA VAL A 33 1.35 -3.72 31.38
C VAL A 33 0.35 -3.11 30.42
N LEU A 34 -0.02 -1.87 30.68
CA LEU A 34 -0.77 -1.02 29.76
C LEU A 34 0.06 -0.92 28.48
N LEU A 35 -0.33 -1.70 27.47
CA LEU A 35 0.12 -1.51 26.10
C LEU A 35 -0.44 -0.16 25.63
N LEU A 36 0.34 0.90 25.86
CA LEU A 36 0.14 2.16 25.14
C LEU A 36 0.26 1.83 23.64
N PRO A 37 -0.74 2.14 22.81
CA PRO A 37 -0.53 2.10 21.38
C PRO A 37 0.51 3.19 21.04
N VAL A 38 1.72 2.78 20.69
CA VAL A 38 2.65 3.61 19.94
C VAL A 38 1.94 3.91 18.62
N ARG A 39 1.35 5.11 18.53
CA ARG A 39 0.90 5.65 17.26
C ARG A 39 2.16 5.92 16.46
N ARG A 40 2.51 4.97 15.60
CA ARG A 40 3.58 5.13 14.62
C ARG A 40 3.07 6.09 13.55
N GLU A 41 3.23 7.38 13.83
CA GLU A 41 2.94 8.46 12.89
C GLU A 41 3.83 8.23 11.67
N SER A 42 3.24 7.77 10.56
CA SER A 42 3.98 7.61 9.31
C SER A 42 4.19 9.01 8.74
N ALA A 43 5.45 9.38 8.62
CA ALA A 43 5.90 10.69 8.14
C ALA A 43 5.50 10.91 6.67
N GLY A 44 4.94 12.10 6.39
CA GLY A 44 4.72 12.61 5.03
C GLY A 44 3.35 13.23 4.75
N ALA A 45 2.69 13.89 5.72
CA ALA A 45 1.47 14.65 5.44
C ALA A 45 1.82 16.13 5.25
N ASP A 46 1.47 16.70 4.10
CA ASP A 46 1.42 18.16 3.92
C ASP A 46 0.56 18.77 5.04
N THR A 47 1.17 19.61 5.87
CA THR A 47 0.65 20.08 7.16
C THR A 47 -0.39 21.20 7.04
N ARG A 48 -1.12 21.26 5.92
CA ARG A 48 -2.19 22.26 5.68
C ARG A 48 -3.53 21.70 6.16
N PRO A 49 -4.15 22.23 7.22
CA PRO A 49 -5.31 21.61 7.86
C PRO A 49 -6.54 21.41 6.97
N THR A 50 -6.70 22.21 5.92
CA THR A 50 -7.87 22.22 5.03
C THR A 50 -7.63 21.49 3.71
N VAL A 51 -6.39 21.12 3.38
CA VAL A 51 -6.05 20.49 2.10
C VAL A 51 -6.04 18.98 2.29
N ARG A 52 -6.75 18.24 1.44
CA ARG A 52 -6.70 16.78 1.43
C ARG A 52 -5.26 16.35 1.10
N PRO A 53 -4.60 15.53 1.93
CA PRO A 53 -3.25 15.06 1.64
C PRO A 53 -3.26 14.18 0.38
N ARG A 54 -2.25 14.36 -0.48
CA ARG A 54 -2.06 13.56 -1.69
C ARG A 54 -1.34 12.25 -1.33
N ASN A 55 -1.83 11.14 -1.86
CA ASN A 55 -1.17 9.84 -1.74
C ASN A 55 -0.35 9.54 -3.00
N ASP A 56 0.91 9.95 -3.02
CA ASP A 56 1.76 9.80 -4.21
C ASP A 56 2.03 8.34 -4.57
N VAL A 57 2.08 7.44 -3.59
CA VAL A 57 2.32 6.00 -3.80
C VAL A 57 1.19 5.36 -4.60
N ALA A 58 -0.06 5.64 -4.24
CA ALA A 58 -1.22 5.11 -4.95
C ALA A 58 -1.28 5.66 -6.38
N HIS A 59 -1.01 6.95 -6.55
CA HIS A 59 -0.96 7.58 -7.87
C HIS A 59 0.07 6.93 -8.80
N GLN A 60 1.27 6.60 -8.29
CA GLN A 60 2.31 5.92 -9.08
C GLN A 60 1.93 4.49 -9.45
N GLN A 61 1.27 3.76 -8.55
CA GLN A 61 0.78 2.41 -8.83
C GLN A 61 -0.30 2.41 -9.90
N LEU A 62 -1.23 3.36 -9.82
CA LEU A 62 -2.30 3.52 -10.81
C LEU A 62 -1.75 3.95 -12.17
N SER A 63 -0.76 4.85 -12.21
CA SER A 63 -0.13 5.23 -13.47
C SER A 63 0.59 4.06 -14.13
N ALA A 64 1.36 3.29 -13.36
CA ALA A 64 2.04 2.10 -13.88
C ALA A 64 1.05 1.03 -14.37
N PHE A 65 -0.04 0.81 -13.64
CA PHE A 65 -1.09 -0.11 -14.08
C PHE A 65 -1.82 0.40 -15.34
N GLY A 66 -2.06 1.71 -15.43
CA GLY A 66 -2.64 2.34 -16.61
C GLY A 66 -1.77 2.17 -17.86
N GLU A 67 -0.46 2.38 -17.74
CA GLU A 67 0.52 2.11 -18.81
C GLU A 67 0.50 0.64 -19.23
N TYR A 68 0.49 -0.27 -18.26
CA TYR A 68 0.38 -1.71 -18.51
C TYR A 68 -0.89 -2.09 -19.30
N VAL A 69 -2.05 -1.51 -18.97
CA VAL A 69 -3.29 -1.74 -19.72
C VAL A 69 -3.20 -1.19 -21.14
N ALA A 70 -2.57 -0.02 -21.33
CA ALA A 70 -2.35 0.57 -22.64
C ALA A 70 -1.45 -0.30 -23.54
N GLU A 71 -0.43 -0.94 -22.96
CA GLU A 71 0.46 -1.86 -23.68
C GLU A 71 -0.23 -3.16 -24.11
N ILE A 72 -1.16 -3.68 -23.31
CA ILE A 72 -1.87 -4.93 -23.64
C ILE A 72 -2.95 -4.72 -24.70
N LEU A 73 -3.68 -3.61 -24.64
CA LEU A 73 -4.80 -3.31 -25.53
C LEU A 73 -4.62 -1.99 -26.31
N PRO A 74 -3.51 -1.81 -27.05
CA PRO A 74 -3.20 -0.56 -27.74
C PRO A 74 -4.19 -0.25 -28.88
N LYS A 75 -4.94 -1.26 -29.34
CA LYS A 75 -5.96 -1.10 -30.39
C LYS A 75 -7.19 -0.32 -29.91
N TYR A 76 -7.53 -0.42 -28.63
CA TYR A 76 -8.80 0.09 -28.09
C TYR A 76 -8.61 1.24 -27.10
N VAL A 77 -7.49 1.25 -26.37
CA VAL A 77 -7.15 2.30 -25.41
C VAL A 77 -6.61 3.52 -26.16
N GLN A 78 -7.22 4.68 -25.95
CA GLN A 78 -6.80 5.94 -26.58
C GLN A 78 -6.00 6.80 -25.61
N GLN A 79 -6.48 6.89 -24.37
CA GLN A 79 -5.87 7.73 -23.34
C GLN A 79 -6.04 7.08 -21.97
N VAL A 80 -5.03 7.28 -21.13
CA VAL A 80 -5.03 6.89 -19.72
C VAL A 80 -4.77 8.15 -18.91
N GLN A 81 -5.64 8.44 -17.96
CA GLN A 81 -5.52 9.58 -17.08
C GLN A 81 -5.60 9.11 -15.63
N VAL A 82 -4.77 9.68 -14.76
CA VAL A 82 -4.86 9.44 -13.31
C VAL A 82 -5.22 10.75 -12.66
N SER A 83 -6.40 10.79 -12.07
CA SER A 83 -6.90 11.95 -11.33
C SER A 83 -6.08 12.15 -10.05
N CYS A 84 -5.95 13.40 -9.61
CA CYS A 84 -5.22 13.77 -8.39
C CYS A 84 -5.78 13.12 -7.11
N PHE A 85 -6.99 12.56 -7.20
CA PHE A 85 -7.67 11.83 -6.13
C PHE A 85 -7.39 10.33 -6.12
N ASN A 86 -6.44 9.85 -6.93
CA ASN A 86 -6.07 8.44 -7.11
C ASN A 86 -7.19 7.62 -7.77
N GLU A 87 -7.74 8.16 -8.85
CA GLU A 87 -8.72 7.48 -9.69
C GLU A 87 -8.11 7.31 -11.07
N LEU A 88 -8.20 6.11 -11.63
CA LEU A 88 -7.67 5.77 -12.95
C LEU A 88 -8.82 5.79 -13.97
N GLU A 89 -8.66 6.61 -15.00
CA GLU A 89 -9.61 6.75 -16.09
C GLU A 89 -8.97 6.26 -17.39
N VAL A 90 -9.65 5.34 -18.08
CA VAL A 90 -9.19 4.77 -19.34
C VAL A 90 -10.21 5.07 -20.43
N CYS A 91 -9.82 5.89 -21.40
CA CYS A 91 -10.65 6.24 -22.55
C CYS A 91 -10.52 5.17 -23.63
N ILE A 92 -11.65 4.56 -24.01
CA ILE A 92 -11.70 3.41 -24.91
C ILE A 92 -12.55 3.75 -26.15
N HIS A 93 -12.16 3.22 -27.31
CA HIS A 93 -13.01 3.27 -28.51
C HIS A 93 -14.30 2.42 -28.33
N PRO A 94 -15.49 2.89 -28.76
CA PRO A 94 -16.75 2.16 -28.56
C PRO A 94 -16.76 0.72 -29.10
N ASP A 95 -16.06 0.46 -30.20
CA ASP A 95 -15.94 -0.91 -30.78
C ASP A 95 -15.18 -1.89 -29.86
N GLY A 96 -14.40 -1.37 -28.91
CA GLY A 96 -13.55 -2.13 -27.98
C GLY A 96 -14.17 -2.40 -26.61
N VAL A 97 -15.42 -2.03 -26.38
CA VAL A 97 -16.04 -2.11 -25.04
C VAL A 97 -16.07 -3.56 -24.52
N ILE A 98 -16.52 -4.51 -25.34
CA ILE A 98 -16.60 -5.93 -24.96
C ILE A 98 -15.22 -6.53 -24.64
N PRO A 99 -14.21 -6.44 -25.53
CA PRO A 99 -12.90 -7.05 -25.25
C PRO A 99 -12.21 -6.40 -24.05
N VAL A 100 -12.30 -5.08 -23.87
CA VAL A 100 -11.67 -4.41 -22.73
C VAL A 100 -12.33 -4.82 -21.41
N LEU A 101 -13.67 -4.86 -21.34
CA LEU A 101 -14.36 -5.29 -20.13
C LEU A 101 -14.10 -6.77 -19.80
N THR A 102 -13.99 -7.61 -20.82
CA THR A 102 -13.65 -9.03 -20.62
C THR A 102 -12.23 -9.17 -20.06
N PHE A 103 -11.27 -8.41 -20.59
CA PHE A 103 -9.92 -8.36 -20.07
C PHE A 103 -9.89 -7.86 -18.61
N LEU A 104 -10.59 -6.76 -18.31
CA LEU A 104 -10.64 -6.18 -16.96
C LEU A 104 -11.31 -7.09 -15.92
N ARG A 105 -12.13 -8.06 -16.36
CA ARG A 105 -12.77 -9.03 -15.47
C ARG A 105 -11.91 -10.27 -15.24
N ASP A 106 -11.31 -10.78 -16.31
CA ASP A 106 -10.71 -12.12 -16.34
C ASP A 106 -9.19 -12.10 -16.13
N HIS A 107 -8.53 -10.95 -16.24
CA HIS A 107 -7.08 -10.85 -16.11
C HIS A 107 -6.59 -10.98 -14.66
N THR A 108 -5.47 -11.66 -14.44
CA THR A 108 -4.98 -11.89 -13.07
C THR A 108 -4.66 -10.61 -12.31
N ASN A 109 -4.11 -9.61 -13.00
CA ASN A 109 -3.77 -8.31 -12.42
C ASN A 109 -4.95 -7.32 -12.43
N ALA A 110 -6.03 -7.62 -13.17
CA ALA A 110 -7.23 -6.80 -13.27
C ALA A 110 -8.44 -7.71 -13.04
N GLN A 111 -8.89 -7.80 -11.78
CA GLN A 111 -10.01 -8.64 -11.37
C GLN A 111 -11.21 -7.78 -10.99
N PHE A 112 -11.58 -6.85 -11.87
CA PHE A 112 -12.72 -5.97 -11.69
C PHE A 112 -14.02 -6.76 -11.94
N LYS A 113 -14.40 -7.56 -10.93
CA LYS A 113 -15.54 -8.52 -11.01
C LYS A 113 -16.88 -7.87 -10.75
N SER A 114 -16.90 -6.76 -10.01
CA SER A 114 -18.12 -6.04 -9.65
C SER A 114 -18.20 -4.76 -10.45
N LEU A 115 -19.27 -4.60 -11.22
CA LEU A 115 -19.56 -3.33 -11.87
C LEU A 115 -20.36 -2.49 -10.88
N VAL A 116 -19.83 -1.33 -10.49
CA VAL A 116 -20.47 -0.46 -9.49
C VAL A 116 -21.57 0.33 -10.18
N ASP A 117 -21.20 1.15 -11.16
CA ASP A 117 -22.12 2.04 -11.84
C ASP A 117 -21.82 2.15 -13.34
N LEU A 118 -22.88 2.43 -14.11
CA LEU A 118 -22.81 2.76 -15.53
C LEU A 118 -23.45 4.13 -15.72
N THR A 119 -22.61 5.13 -15.99
CA THR A 119 -23.02 6.51 -16.15
C THR A 119 -22.93 6.93 -17.61
N ALA A 120 -23.82 7.84 -18.02
CA ALA A 120 -23.80 8.40 -19.36
C ALA A 120 -23.99 9.91 -19.25
N VAL A 121 -23.04 10.65 -19.83
CA VAL A 121 -23.07 12.11 -19.89
C VAL A 121 -23.41 12.53 -21.32
N ASP A 122 -24.39 13.41 -21.46
CA ASP A 122 -24.83 13.96 -22.74
C ASP A 122 -24.23 15.37 -22.93
N VAL A 123 -23.40 15.53 -23.96
CA VAL A 123 -22.78 16.81 -24.33
C VAL A 123 -23.21 17.16 -25.76
N PRO A 124 -24.24 18.01 -25.95
CA PRO A 124 -24.84 18.28 -27.26
C PRO A 124 -23.91 19.03 -28.23
N THR A 125 -22.80 19.59 -27.76
CA THR A 125 -21.83 20.32 -28.59
C THR A 125 -20.86 19.39 -29.32
N ARG A 126 -20.77 18.11 -28.93
CA ARG A 126 -19.87 17.11 -29.52
C ARG A 126 -20.57 16.32 -30.62
N GLN A 127 -19.84 15.90 -31.65
CA GLN A 127 -20.36 14.98 -32.67
C GLN A 127 -20.74 13.62 -32.06
N ASN A 128 -19.88 13.11 -31.17
CA ASN A 128 -20.20 12.00 -30.28
C ASN A 128 -20.87 12.57 -29.04
N ARG A 129 -22.20 12.68 -29.11
CA ARG A 129 -23.06 13.31 -28.09
C ARG A 129 -22.98 12.63 -26.72
N PHE A 130 -22.91 11.30 -26.71
CA PHE A 130 -22.93 10.51 -25.48
C PHE A 130 -21.53 10.04 -25.11
N GLU A 131 -21.15 10.32 -23.87
CA GLU A 131 -19.97 9.77 -23.22
C GLU A 131 -20.44 8.76 -22.17
N VAL A 132 -20.06 7.49 -22.35
CA VAL A 132 -20.47 6.41 -21.45
C VAL A 132 -19.27 6.01 -20.60
N SER A 133 -19.40 6.17 -19.29
CA SER A 133 -18.38 5.84 -18.30
C SER A 133 -18.86 4.67 -17.44
N ARG A 134 -17.94 3.79 -17.06
CA ARG A 134 -18.21 2.65 -16.19
C ARG A 134 -17.28 2.70 -15.00
N GLU A 135 -17.83 2.49 -13.82
CA GLU A 135 -17.09 2.41 -12.57
C GLU A 135 -17.02 0.95 -12.12
N ILE A 136 -15.81 0.47 -11.81
CA ILE A 136 -15.46 -0.94 -11.61
C ILE A 136 -14.58 -1.12 -10.38
#